data_AF-A0A6N7TKB9-F1
#
_entry.id   AF-A0A6N7TKB9-F1
#
_cell.length_a   1.000
_cell.length_b   1.000
_cell.length_c   1.000
_cell.angle_alpha   90.00
_cell.angle_beta   90.00
_cell.angle_gamma   90.00
#
_symmetry.space_group_name_H-M   'P 1'
#
loop_
_entity.id
_entity.type
_entity.pdbx_description
1 polymer ?
#
loop_
_entity_poly.entity_id
_entity_poly.type
_entity_poly.pdbx_seq_one_letter_code
_entity_poly.pdbx_strand_id
1 'polypeptide(L)'
;MSMHDDIKTVLVSEEELKAKVAELGAQISKDYEGKNLVLVSILKGSVVFMADLMRAVSIPCSIDFMVVSSYGGSNTVTSGLVKIIKDLDGDLSGKDVLIVEDILDTGVTLSNLVPMLKMRNPNSVKICTILDKPSRRKADIQPDYEGFQVPDEFVVGYGLDYDEKYRNLPYVGVLKPEVYEK
;
A
#
# COMPACT_ATOMS: atom_id res chain seq x y z
N MET A 1 3.08 11.13 -27.48
CA MET A 1 3.98 10.86 -26.35
C MET A 1 3.30 9.83 -25.49
N SER A 2 4.01 8.76 -25.19
CA SER A 2 3.55 7.67 -24.35
C SER A 2 3.83 8.00 -22.89
N MET A 3 3.04 7.48 -21.93
CA MET A 3 3.36 7.62 -20.50
C MET A 3 4.73 7.05 -20.14
N HIS A 4 5.23 6.11 -20.95
CA HIS A 4 6.57 5.54 -20.81
C HIS A 4 7.68 6.56 -21.10
N ASP A 5 7.42 7.59 -21.91
CA ASP A 5 8.41 8.61 -22.26
C ASP A 5 8.74 9.51 -21.06
N ASP A 6 7.87 9.57 -20.04
CA ASP A 6 8.01 10.37 -18.83
C ASP A 6 8.81 9.64 -17.73
N ILE A 7 9.13 8.36 -17.93
CA ILE A 7 9.84 7.53 -16.96
C ILE A 7 11.35 7.65 -17.17
N LYS A 8 12.07 8.02 -16.11
CA LYS A 8 13.53 8.11 -16.09
C LYS A 8 14.16 6.72 -16.10
N THR A 9 13.69 5.86 -15.19
CA THR A 9 14.19 4.49 -14.99
C THR A 9 13.06 3.60 -14.47
N VAL A 10 12.97 2.35 -14.94
CA VAL A 10 12.12 1.32 -14.32
C VAL A 10 12.82 0.83 -13.06
N LEU A 11 12.19 1.01 -11.90
CA LEU A 11 12.74 0.66 -10.59
C LEU A 11 12.41 -0.77 -10.18
N VAL A 12 11.19 -1.22 -10.48
CA VAL A 12 10.74 -2.60 -10.28
C VAL A 12 9.91 -3.00 -11.49
N SER A 13 10.32 -4.06 -12.19
CA SER A 13 9.63 -4.55 -13.39
C SER A 13 8.32 -5.26 -13.07
N GLU A 14 7.46 -5.43 -14.07
CA GLU A 14 6.23 -6.22 -13.94
C GLU A 14 6.51 -7.67 -13.51
N GLU A 15 7.61 -8.25 -14.00
CA GLU A 15 8.02 -9.62 -13.70
C GLU A 15 8.49 -9.75 -12.25
N GLU A 16 9.26 -8.76 -11.76
CA GLU A 16 9.69 -8.68 -10.37
C GLU A 16 8.50 -8.51 -9.43
N LEU A 17 7.56 -7.61 -9.75
CA LEU A 17 6.32 -7.42 -8.99
C LEU A 17 5.53 -8.72 -8.91
N LYS A 18 5.31 -9.40 -10.03
CA LYS A 18 4.58 -10.67 -10.09
C LYS A 18 5.25 -11.77 -9.26
N ALA A 19 6.58 -11.88 -9.33
CA ALA A 19 7.34 -12.85 -8.55
C ALA A 19 7.24 -12.55 -7.04
N LYS A 20 7.38 -11.28 -6.64
CA LYS A 20 7.28 -10.87 -5.24
C LYS A 20 5.87 -11.06 -4.69
N VAL A 21 4.84 -10.74 -5.47
CA VAL A 21 3.45 -11.00 -5.08
C VAL A 21 3.21 -12.49 -4.83
N ALA A 22 3.74 -13.37 -5.68
CA ALA A 22 3.59 -14.82 -5.48
C ALA A 22 4.28 -15.29 -4.19
N GLU A 23 5.49 -14.78 -3.91
CA GLU A 23 6.23 -15.04 -2.66
C GLU A 23 5.43 -14.59 -1.44
N LEU A 24 4.96 -13.33 -1.43
CA LEU A 24 4.18 -12.76 -0.33
C LEU A 24 2.85 -13.51 -0.14
N GLY A 25 2.15 -13.82 -1.23
CA GLY A 25 0.89 -14.57 -1.19
C GLY A 25 1.06 -15.96 -0.57
N ALA A 26 2.13 -16.68 -0.92
CA ALA A 26 2.44 -17.98 -0.32
C ALA A 26 2.77 -17.86 1.18
N GLN A 27 3.57 -16.86 1.56
CA GLN A 27 3.92 -16.63 2.96
C GLN A 27 2.69 -16.25 3.82
N ILE A 28 1.85 -15.33 3.33
CA ILE A 28 0.59 -14.93 3.99
C ILE A 28 -0.36 -16.12 4.12
N SER A 29 -0.49 -16.93 3.07
CA SER A 29 -1.36 -18.12 3.09
C SER A 29 -0.98 -19.10 4.19
N LYS A 30 0.33 -19.30 4.39
CA LYS A 30 0.86 -20.14 5.46
C LYS A 30 0.61 -19.54 6.85
N ASP A 31 0.89 -18.25 7.01
CA ASP A 31 0.80 -17.58 8.32
C ASP A 31 -0.65 -17.43 8.82
N TYR A 32 -1.61 -17.44 7.89
CA TYR A 32 -3.04 -17.27 8.16
C TYR A 32 -3.87 -18.52 7.90
N GLU A 33 -3.25 -19.69 7.71
CA GLU A 33 -3.97 -20.95 7.55
C GLU A 33 -4.94 -21.20 8.72
N GLY A 34 -6.21 -21.48 8.40
CA GLY A 34 -7.27 -21.70 9.41
C GLY A 34 -7.72 -20.44 10.16
N LYS A 35 -7.25 -19.24 9.79
CA LYS A 35 -7.65 -17.97 10.40
C LYS A 35 -8.71 -17.23 9.59
N ASN A 36 -9.31 -16.20 10.20
CA ASN A 36 -10.33 -15.36 9.58
C ASN A 36 -9.69 -14.10 9.00
N LEU A 37 -8.97 -14.26 7.88
CA LEU A 37 -8.21 -13.18 7.24
C LEU A 37 -9.13 -12.19 6.50
N VAL A 38 -8.91 -10.90 6.77
CA VAL A 38 -9.44 -9.79 5.95
C VAL A 38 -8.29 -8.95 5.42
N LEU A 39 -8.26 -8.81 4.09
CA LEU A 39 -7.34 -7.92 3.39
C LEU A 39 -7.99 -6.54 3.27
N VAL A 40 -7.32 -5.49 3.75
CA VAL A 40 -7.85 -4.12 3.74
C VAL A 40 -6.97 -3.25 2.86
N SER A 41 -7.53 -2.70 1.78
CA SER A 41 -6.82 -1.78 0.89
C SER A 41 -7.16 -0.33 1.22
N ILE A 42 -6.12 0.50 1.35
CA ILE A 42 -6.27 1.94 1.51
C ILE A 42 -6.21 2.59 0.12
N LEU A 43 -7.35 3.10 -0.32
CA LEU A 43 -7.50 3.62 -1.67
C LEU A 43 -6.84 5.00 -1.85
N LYS A 44 -6.32 5.30 -3.04
CA LYS A 44 -6.46 4.52 -4.30
C LYS A 44 -5.25 3.65 -4.64
N GLY A 45 -4.06 4.02 -4.19
CA GLY A 45 -2.83 3.53 -4.80
C GLY A 45 -2.57 2.03 -4.59
N SER A 46 -3.00 1.47 -3.45
CA SER A 46 -2.86 0.04 -3.16
C SER A 46 -3.75 -0.89 -4.00
N VAL A 47 -4.67 -0.37 -4.82
CA VAL A 47 -5.69 -1.20 -5.51
C VAL A 47 -5.08 -2.25 -6.45
N VAL A 48 -4.00 -1.91 -7.16
CA VAL A 48 -3.37 -2.83 -8.13
C VAL A 48 -2.66 -3.95 -7.38
N PHE A 49 -1.84 -3.60 -6.39
CA PHE A 49 -1.16 -4.57 -5.53
C PHE A 49 -2.15 -5.46 -4.77
N MET A 50 -3.23 -4.88 -4.23
CA MET A 50 -4.32 -5.62 -3.58
C MET A 50 -4.91 -6.69 -4.50
N ALA A 51 -5.21 -6.33 -5.75
CA ALA A 51 -5.81 -7.25 -6.71
C ALA A 51 -4.87 -8.40 -7.10
N ASP A 52 -3.57 -8.14 -7.17
CA ASP A 52 -2.57 -9.17 -7.45
C ASP A 52 -2.34 -10.07 -6.22
N LEU A 53 -2.18 -9.47 -5.04
CA LEU A 53 -1.95 -10.19 -3.79
C LEU A 53 -3.12 -11.10 -3.42
N MET A 54 -4.37 -10.62 -3.51
CA MET A 54 -5.54 -11.44 -3.16
C MET A 54 -5.66 -12.69 -4.05
N ARG A 55 -5.17 -12.65 -5.29
CA ARG A 55 -5.15 -13.81 -6.20
C ARG A 55 -4.01 -14.78 -5.92
N ALA A 56 -2.95 -14.33 -5.26
CA ALA A 56 -1.82 -15.15 -4.85
C ALA A 56 -2.03 -15.82 -3.47
N VAL A 57 -2.93 -15.29 -2.65
CA VAL A 57 -3.33 -15.92 -1.39
C VAL A 57 -4.22 -17.14 -1.66
N SER A 58 -3.81 -18.31 -1.16
CA SER A 58 -4.42 -19.61 -1.45
C SER A 58 -5.39 -20.11 -0.39
N ILE A 59 -5.71 -19.29 0.61
CA ILE A 59 -6.68 -19.59 1.69
C ILE A 59 -7.91 -18.69 1.56
N PRO A 60 -9.07 -19.07 2.14
CA PRO A 60 -10.22 -18.18 2.21
C PRO A 60 -9.86 -16.87 2.93
N CYS A 61 -10.17 -15.75 2.28
CA CYS A 61 -10.07 -14.43 2.86
C CYS A 61 -11.22 -13.55 2.38
N SER A 62 -11.52 -12.50 3.14
CA SER A 62 -12.41 -11.42 2.72
C SER A 62 -11.60 -10.18 2.36
N ILE A 63 -12.22 -9.25 1.63
CA ILE A 63 -11.61 -7.97 1.29
C ILE A 63 -12.49 -6.81 1.75
N ASP A 64 -11.88 -5.68 2.08
CA ASP A 64 -12.57 -4.43 2.38
C ASP A 64 -11.69 -3.23 1.98
N PHE A 65 -12.28 -2.04 1.89
CA PHE A 65 -11.62 -0.85 1.38
C PHE A 65 -11.88 0.35 2.29
N MET A 66 -10.83 1.13 2.54
CA MET A 66 -10.95 2.43 3.19
C MET A 66 -10.50 3.53 2.24
N VAL A 67 -11.16 4.68 2.31
CA VAL A 67 -10.67 5.91 1.69
C VAL A 67 -10.34 6.88 2.82
N VAL A 68 -9.07 7.28 2.89
CA VAL A 68 -8.60 8.23 3.86
C VAL A 68 -8.04 9.48 3.17
N SER A 69 -8.21 10.64 3.79
CA SER A 69 -7.47 11.83 3.40
C SER A 69 -6.70 12.40 4.58
N SER A 70 -5.50 12.92 4.32
CA SER A 70 -4.77 13.69 5.32
C SER A 70 -5.49 15.01 5.58
N TYR A 71 -5.61 15.42 6.84
CA TYR A 71 -6.06 16.78 7.16
C TYR A 71 -4.94 17.77 6.82
N GLY A 72 -5.11 18.50 5.72
CA GLY A 72 -4.16 19.49 5.21
C GLY A 72 -4.10 19.43 3.68
N GLY A 73 -4.83 20.32 3.00
CA GLY A 73 -4.78 20.42 1.54
C GLY A 73 -3.40 20.87 1.06
N SER A 74 -3.00 20.36 -0.12
CA SER A 74 -1.94 20.76 -1.06
C SER A 74 -0.52 21.15 -0.56
N ASN A 75 -0.26 21.31 0.75
CA ASN A 75 1.03 21.75 1.29
C ASN A 75 1.53 20.79 2.39
N THR A 76 2.39 19.86 1.98
CA THR A 76 3.64 19.34 2.60
C THR A 76 3.81 19.11 4.12
N VAL A 77 2.79 19.22 4.98
CA VAL A 77 2.86 18.75 6.37
C VAL A 77 1.52 18.16 6.79
N THR A 78 1.47 16.83 6.96
CA THR A 78 0.29 16.15 7.51
C THR A 78 0.15 16.50 8.98
N SER A 79 -1.03 16.96 9.40
CA SER A 79 -1.34 17.24 10.82
C SER A 79 -1.42 15.99 11.71
N GLY A 80 -1.11 14.81 11.16
CA GLY A 80 -1.29 13.50 11.80
C GLY A 80 -2.75 13.04 11.86
N LEU A 81 -3.72 13.95 11.79
CA LEU A 81 -5.12 13.58 11.74
C LEU A 81 -5.46 13.02 10.35
N VAL A 82 -6.15 11.87 10.34
CA VAL A 82 -6.62 11.18 9.14
C VAL A 82 -8.14 11.29 9.08
N LYS A 83 -8.69 11.85 8.00
CA LYS A 83 -10.14 11.89 7.75
C LYS A 83 -10.55 10.61 7.05
N ILE A 84 -11.47 9.86 7.65
CA ILE A 84 -12.11 8.73 6.98
C ILE A 84 -13.19 9.29 6.04
N ILE A 85 -13.03 9.07 4.73
CA ILE A 85 -14.01 9.43 3.70
C ILE A 85 -14.97 8.25 3.46
N LYS A 86 -14.41 7.04 3.34
CA LYS A 86 -15.14 5.77 3.36
C LYS A 86 -14.50 4.88 4.42
N ASP A 87 -15.35 4.39 5.32
CA ASP A 87 -14.98 3.38 6.30
C ASP A 87 -15.19 1.96 5.75
N LEU A 88 -14.66 0.99 6.48
CA LEU A 88 -14.89 -0.43 6.28
C LEU A 88 -16.37 -0.77 6.42
N ASP A 89 -16.84 -1.69 5.58
CA ASP A 89 -18.22 -2.17 5.62
C ASP A 89 -18.39 -3.30 6.65
N GLY A 90 -17.34 -4.12 6.86
CA GLY A 90 -17.37 -5.27 7.75
C GLY A 90 -16.92 -4.99 9.19
N ASP A 91 -17.49 -5.73 10.15
CA ASP A 91 -16.94 -5.82 11.51
C ASP A 91 -15.57 -6.51 11.48
N LEU A 92 -14.63 -6.01 12.32
CA LEU A 92 -13.29 -6.55 12.47
C LEU A 92 -13.15 -7.47 13.69
N SER A 93 -14.16 -7.54 14.55
CA SER A 93 -14.12 -8.34 15.77
C SER A 93 -13.78 -9.80 15.46
N GLY A 94 -12.73 -10.32 16.09
CA GLY A 94 -12.29 -11.71 15.89
C GLY A 94 -11.71 -12.02 14.51
N LYS A 95 -11.38 -10.99 13.70
CA LYS A 95 -10.70 -11.14 12.41
C LYS A 95 -9.21 -10.86 12.53
N ASP A 96 -8.46 -11.44 11.61
CA ASP A 96 -7.06 -11.13 11.38
C ASP A 96 -6.95 -10.14 10.22
N VAL A 97 -6.54 -8.91 10.52
CA VAL A 97 -6.52 -7.81 9.54
C VAL A 97 -5.13 -7.68 8.95
N LEU A 98 -5.05 -7.73 7.62
CA LEU A 98 -3.84 -7.41 6.87
C LEU A 98 -4.11 -6.17 6.01
N ILE A 99 -3.50 -5.04 6.39
CA ILE A 99 -3.52 -3.83 5.58
C ILE A 99 -2.60 -4.06 4.38
N VAL A 100 -3.11 -3.81 3.18
CA VAL A 100 -2.37 -3.92 1.92
C VAL A 100 -2.11 -2.51 1.40
N GLU A 101 -0.85 -2.10 1.41
CA GLU A 101 -0.39 -0.75 1.07
C GLU A 101 0.52 -0.77 -0.16
N ASP A 102 0.40 0.24 -1.03
CA ASP A 102 1.30 0.43 -2.17
C ASP A 102 2.71 0.86 -1.73
N ILE A 103 2.80 1.83 -0.83
CA ILE A 103 4.08 2.35 -0.36
C ILE A 103 4.06 2.78 1.11
N LEU A 104 4.99 2.26 1.88
CA LEU A 104 5.19 2.66 3.27
C LEU A 104 6.28 3.75 3.38
N ASP A 105 5.90 5.01 3.10
CA ASP A 105 6.84 6.15 3.08
C ASP A 105 7.13 6.76 4.47
N THR A 106 6.43 7.82 4.87
CA THR A 106 6.68 8.43 6.20
C THR A 106 6.11 7.59 7.34
N GLY A 107 5.13 6.73 7.03
CA GLY A 107 4.40 5.90 8.00
C GLY A 107 3.34 6.65 8.82
N VAL A 108 3.19 7.97 8.65
CA VAL A 108 2.30 8.79 9.50
C VAL A 108 0.83 8.40 9.33
N THR A 109 0.34 8.18 8.11
CA THR A 109 -1.07 7.79 7.90
C THR A 109 -1.36 6.45 8.59
N LEU A 110 -0.52 5.44 8.35
CA LEU A 110 -0.70 4.11 8.92
C LEU A 110 -0.49 4.08 10.44
N SER A 111 0.40 4.91 10.99
CA SER A 111 0.57 5.01 12.45
C SER A 111 -0.66 5.56 13.16
N ASN A 112 -1.50 6.33 12.47
CA ASN A 112 -2.79 6.77 12.98
C ASN A 112 -3.90 5.75 12.71
N LEU A 113 -3.87 5.08 11.56
CA LEU A 113 -4.90 4.12 11.16
C LEU A 113 -4.84 2.81 11.97
N VAL A 114 -3.65 2.27 12.21
CA VAL A 114 -3.48 0.99 12.92
C VAL A 114 -4.12 1.00 14.32
N PRO A 115 -3.88 2.02 15.18
CA PRO A 115 -4.58 2.14 16.45
C PRO A 115 -6.10 2.17 16.30
N MET A 116 -6.64 2.90 15.30
CA MET A 116 -8.07 2.97 15.06
C MET A 116 -8.67 1.61 14.70
N LEU A 117 -7.99 0.82 13.87
CA LEU A 117 -8.43 -0.54 13.53
C LEU A 117 -8.34 -1.48 14.74
N LYS A 118 -7.30 -1.37 15.57
CA LYS A 118 -7.15 -2.16 16.81
C LYS A 118 -8.28 -1.91 17.82
N MET A 119 -8.86 -0.70 17.86
CA MET A 119 -10.02 -0.42 18.72
C MET A 119 -11.29 -1.17 18.31
N ARG A 120 -11.33 -1.78 17.11
CA ARG A 120 -12.45 -2.60 16.63
C ARG A 120 -12.31 -4.09 17.01
N ASN A 121 -11.43 -4.39 17.96
CA ASN A 121 -11.18 -5.72 18.51
C ASN A 121 -10.84 -6.84 17.50
N PRO A 122 -9.99 -6.61 16.47
CA PRO A 122 -9.45 -7.71 15.68
C PRO A 122 -8.49 -8.59 16.51
N ASN A 123 -8.28 -9.83 16.08
CA ASN A 123 -7.25 -10.71 16.63
C ASN A 123 -5.84 -10.15 16.37
N SER A 124 -5.63 -9.58 15.18
CA SER A 124 -4.37 -8.97 14.79
C SER A 124 -4.59 -7.86 13.75
N VAL A 125 -3.65 -6.91 13.70
CA VAL A 125 -3.55 -5.92 12.62
C VAL A 125 -2.09 -5.91 12.17
N LYS A 126 -1.86 -6.33 10.94
CA LYS A 126 -0.54 -6.38 10.28
C LYS A 126 -0.52 -5.55 9.00
N ILE A 127 0.67 -5.27 8.50
CA ILE A 127 0.89 -4.47 7.29
C ILE A 127 1.68 -5.28 6.26
N CYS A 128 1.14 -5.33 5.04
CA CYS A 128 1.85 -5.78 3.85
C CYS A 128 2.02 -4.58 2.91
N THR A 129 3.25 -4.24 2.57
CA THR A 129 3.53 -3.16 1.62
C THR A 129 4.40 -3.65 0.48
N ILE A 130 4.09 -3.26 -0.76
CA ILE A 130 4.90 -3.66 -1.91
C ILE A 130 6.17 -2.83 -2.03
N LEU A 131 6.14 -1.54 -1.66
CA LEU A 131 7.33 -0.68 -1.62
C LEU A 131 7.56 -0.13 -0.21
N ASP A 132 8.79 -0.17 0.28
CA ASP A 132 9.17 0.46 1.55
C ASP A 132 10.28 1.50 1.34
N LYS A 133 10.16 2.64 2.03
CA LYS A 133 11.19 3.69 2.11
C LYS A 133 11.63 3.93 3.56
N PRO A 134 12.42 3.03 4.17
CA PRO A 134 12.85 3.17 5.56
C PRO A 134 13.56 4.51 5.83
N SER A 135 14.29 5.05 4.85
CA SER A 135 15.02 6.33 4.96
C SER A 135 14.12 7.55 5.22
N ARG A 136 12.81 7.46 4.92
CA ARG A 136 11.84 8.55 5.11
C ARG A 136 10.92 8.36 6.32
N ARG A 137 11.09 7.27 7.06
CA ARG A 137 10.25 6.91 8.21
C ARG A 137 10.26 8.02 9.26
N LYS A 138 9.06 8.47 9.66
CA LYS A 138 8.83 9.47 10.71
C LYS A 138 8.02 8.95 11.89
N ALA A 139 7.38 7.80 11.73
CA ALA A 139 6.60 7.12 12.77
C ALA A 139 7.25 5.78 13.13
N ASP A 140 7.03 5.29 14.35
CA ASP A 140 7.47 3.95 14.76
C ASP A 140 6.51 2.88 14.20
N ILE A 141 6.71 2.56 12.93
CA ILE A 141 5.89 1.60 12.18
C ILE A 141 6.76 0.89 11.15
N GLN A 142 6.58 -0.42 11.03
CA GLN A 142 7.31 -1.29 10.12
C GLN A 142 6.31 -2.23 9.43
N PRO A 143 6.59 -2.65 8.19
CA PRO A 143 5.77 -3.67 7.54
C PRO A 143 6.03 -5.04 8.16
N ASP A 144 4.99 -5.84 8.32
CA ASP A 144 5.12 -7.26 8.67
C ASP A 144 5.50 -8.11 7.45
N TYR A 145 5.07 -7.66 6.26
CA TYR A 145 5.38 -8.24 4.97
C TYR A 145 5.88 -7.15 4.04
N GLU A 146 7.15 -7.23 3.66
CA GLU A 146 7.85 -6.23 2.85
C GLU A 146 8.10 -6.76 1.44
N GLY A 147 7.72 -5.98 0.43
CA GLY A 147 8.01 -6.28 -0.97
C GLY A 147 9.43 -5.90 -1.37
N PHE A 148 9.63 -4.61 -1.63
CA PHE A 148 10.90 -4.04 -2.08
C PHE A 148 11.26 -2.80 -1.26
N GLN A 149 12.47 -2.77 -0.70
CA GLN A 149 13.06 -1.53 -0.21
C GLN A 149 13.53 -0.69 -1.41
N VAL A 150 13.08 0.56 -1.47
CA VAL A 150 13.39 1.48 -2.56
C VAL A 150 14.04 2.77 -2.06
N PRO A 151 14.88 3.43 -2.88
CA PRO A 151 15.47 4.71 -2.53
C PRO A 151 14.41 5.82 -2.42
N ASP A 152 14.82 6.97 -1.89
CA ASP A 152 13.99 8.18 -1.90
C ASP A 152 13.93 8.81 -3.30
N GLU A 153 13.18 8.17 -4.20
CA GLU A 153 12.92 8.63 -5.56
C GLU A 153 11.42 8.89 -5.78
N PHE A 154 11.06 9.80 -6.68
CA PHE A 154 9.66 10.05 -7.01
C PHE A 154 9.12 8.92 -7.92
N VAL A 155 8.35 8.00 -7.35
CA VAL A 155 7.90 6.77 -8.04
C VAL A 155 6.44 6.84 -8.47
N VAL A 156 6.13 6.29 -9.65
CA VAL A 156 4.78 6.15 -10.22
C VAL A 156 4.60 4.77 -10.83
N GLY A 157 3.35 4.40 -11.14
CA GLY A 157 3.02 3.11 -11.73
C GLY A 157 2.56 2.08 -10.69
N TYR A 158 1.96 0.99 -11.18
CA TYR A 158 1.43 -0.08 -10.34
C TYR A 158 0.50 0.43 -9.22
N GLY A 159 -0.37 1.38 -9.56
CA GLY A 159 -1.30 2.04 -8.65
C GLY A 159 -0.84 3.42 -8.13
N LEU A 160 0.47 3.68 -8.08
CA LEU A 160 1.05 4.97 -7.67
C LEU A 160 0.86 6.02 -8.77
N ASP A 161 0.66 7.28 -8.38
CA ASP A 161 0.38 8.38 -9.32
C ASP A 161 1.26 9.60 -9.18
N TYR A 162 1.20 10.40 -10.25
CA TYR A 162 1.46 11.83 -10.22
C TYR A 162 0.28 12.53 -10.91
N ASP A 163 -0.38 13.45 -10.22
CA ASP A 163 -1.54 14.19 -10.75
C ASP A 163 -2.62 13.26 -11.33
N GLU A 164 -2.92 12.17 -10.59
CA GLU A 164 -3.87 11.10 -10.95
C GLU A 164 -3.53 10.31 -12.23
N LYS A 165 -2.33 10.50 -12.81
CA LYS A 165 -1.83 9.77 -13.98
C LYS A 165 -0.89 8.64 -13.58
N TYR A 166 -0.50 7.82 -14.56
CA TYR A 166 0.51 6.75 -14.45
C TYR A 166 0.14 5.52 -13.63
N ARG A 167 -0.95 5.52 -12.83
CA ARG A 167 -1.37 4.36 -12.02
C ARG A 167 -1.44 3.04 -12.79
N ASN A 168 -1.74 3.10 -14.08
CA ASN A 168 -1.94 1.95 -14.95
C ASN A 168 -0.66 1.45 -15.64
N LEU A 169 0.53 2.01 -15.34
CA LEU A 169 1.78 1.39 -15.76
C LEU A 169 1.93 0.04 -15.04
N PRO A 170 2.37 -1.04 -15.73
CA PRO A 170 2.45 -2.37 -15.15
C PRO A 170 3.70 -2.58 -14.26
N TYR A 171 4.53 -1.55 -14.11
CA TYR A 171 5.78 -1.55 -13.37
C TYR A 171 5.85 -0.30 -12.48
N VAL A 172 6.82 -0.28 -11.56
CA VAL A 172 7.15 0.91 -10.77
C VAL A 172 8.32 1.63 -11.43
N GLY A 173 8.15 2.90 -11.77
CA GLY A 173 9.16 3.73 -12.43
C GLY A 173 9.45 5.02 -11.67
N VAL A 174 10.66 5.54 -11.83
CA VAL A 174 11.03 6.88 -11.36
C VAL A 174 10.60 7.91 -12.40
N LEU A 175 9.84 8.91 -11.98
CA LEU A 175 9.35 9.98 -12.86
C LEU A 175 10.49 10.98 -13.16
N LYS A 176 10.59 11.46 -14.41
CA LYS A 176 11.57 12.48 -14.77
C LYS A 176 11.30 13.80 -14.03
N PRO A 177 12.33 14.48 -13.50
CA PRO A 177 12.17 15.79 -12.83
C PRO A 177 11.46 16.82 -13.70
N GLU A 178 11.71 16.85 -15.02
CA GLU A 178 11.08 17.80 -15.96
C GLU A 178 9.55 17.73 -16.00
N VAL A 179 8.95 16.64 -15.49
CA VAL A 179 7.50 16.45 -15.43
C VAL A 179 6.88 17.21 -14.26
N TYR A 180 7.58 17.32 -13.12
CA TYR A 180 7.05 17.84 -11.86
C TYR A 180 7.78 19.07 -11.30
N GLU A 181 8.99 19.36 -11.77
CA GLU A 181 9.71 20.59 -11.50
C GLU A 181 9.38 21.59 -12.62
N LYS A 182 8.38 22.43 -12.38
CA LYS A 182 8.03 23.57 -13.24
C LYS A 182 8.31 24.90 -12.55
#